data_AF-A0A951FGX6-F1
#
_entry.id   AF-A0A951FGX6-F1
#
_cell.length_a   1.000
_cell.length_b   1.000
_cell.length_c   1.000
_cell.angle_alpha   90.00
_cell.angle_beta   90.00
_cell.angle_gamma   90.00
#
_symmetry.space_group_name_H-M   'P 1'
#
loop_
_entity.id
_entity.type
_entity.pdbx_description
1 polymer ?
#
loop_
_entity_poly.entity_id
_entity_poly.type
_entity_poly.pdbx_seq_one_letter_code
_entity_poly.pdbx_strand_id
1 'polypeptide(L)'
;MIQTVDTQQLQPSPAPLEVAEESGLSFGILLVCYPDERQEIFDLIRATIHVGRAPDNDVILDDDLIAEHHAQILCDNSGCQVLDLGSHIGSQILERSSEEKQPWMTGLRLPPKMPHPLLKGTTVLMGEILLIYYPSTKDIPKDIVAGTSLLRRVLRVATFLLLFFIIFGSSTLWVRSWMNRS
;
A
#
# COMPACT_ATOMS: atom_id res chain seq x y z
N MET A 1 -45.21 -57.73 -20.06
CA MET A 1 -43.87 -58.10 -19.59
C MET A 1 -42.96 -56.92 -19.92
N ILE A 2 -42.67 -56.04 -18.95
CA ILE A 2 -41.36 -55.91 -18.27
C ILE A 2 -40.29 -55.53 -19.32
N GLN A 3 -39.63 -54.36 -19.33
CA GLN A 3 -39.18 -53.47 -18.26
C GLN A 3 -38.88 -52.07 -18.83
N THR A 4 -39.31 -51.02 -18.15
CA THR A 4 -38.77 -49.66 -18.28
C THR A 4 -37.38 -49.62 -17.63
N VAL A 5 -36.36 -49.19 -18.37
CA VAL A 5 -35.01 -48.98 -17.82
C VAL A 5 -35.00 -47.66 -17.07
N ASP A 6 -34.55 -47.77 -15.82
CA ASP A 6 -34.45 -46.79 -14.77
C ASP A 6 -33.32 -45.79 -15.06
N THR A 7 -33.66 -44.53 -15.34
CA THR A 7 -32.67 -43.44 -15.42
C THR A 7 -32.55 -42.81 -14.03
N GLN A 8 -31.84 -43.50 -13.13
CA GLN A 8 -31.45 -42.93 -11.84
C GLN A 8 -30.50 -41.76 -12.06
N GLN A 9 -31.01 -40.57 -11.73
CA GLN A 9 -30.35 -39.53 -10.94
C GLN A 9 -28.82 -39.54 -10.91
N LEU A 10 -28.19 -38.80 -11.81
CA LEU A 10 -26.92 -38.13 -11.51
C LEU A 10 -27.26 -36.76 -10.92
N GLN A 11 -27.38 -36.70 -9.59
CA GLN A 11 -27.28 -35.43 -8.88
C GLN A 11 -25.85 -34.92 -9.10
N PRO A 12 -25.63 -33.68 -9.57
CA PRO A 12 -24.31 -33.09 -9.45
C PRO A 12 -23.98 -33.02 -7.95
N SER A 13 -22.83 -33.57 -7.60
CA SER A 13 -22.21 -33.45 -6.28
C SER A 13 -22.30 -31.99 -5.81
N PRO A 14 -22.79 -31.69 -4.59
CA PRO A 14 -22.74 -30.33 -4.09
C PRO A 14 -21.26 -29.98 -3.96
N ALA A 15 -20.77 -29.11 -4.84
CA ALA A 15 -19.49 -28.46 -4.62
C ALA A 15 -19.53 -27.83 -3.22
N PRO A 16 -18.57 -28.11 -2.32
CA PRO A 16 -18.51 -27.45 -1.04
C PRO A 16 -17.99 -26.03 -1.26
N LEU A 17 -18.85 -25.17 -1.76
CA LEU A 17 -18.76 -23.72 -1.65
C LEU A 17 -20.21 -23.25 -1.63
N GLU A 18 -20.85 -23.46 -0.49
CA GLU A 18 -21.87 -22.55 0.00
C GLU A 18 -21.27 -21.16 -0.16
N VAL A 19 -21.63 -20.51 -1.27
CA VAL A 19 -21.21 -19.16 -1.61
C VAL A 19 -21.74 -18.34 -0.45
N ALA A 20 -20.83 -18.02 0.47
CA ALA A 20 -21.14 -17.14 1.57
C ALA A 20 -21.64 -15.85 0.94
N GLU A 21 -22.93 -15.60 1.11
CA GLU A 21 -23.54 -14.29 1.02
C GLU A 21 -22.89 -13.40 2.10
N GLU A 22 -21.63 -13.00 1.94
CA GLU A 22 -21.01 -11.98 2.80
C GLU A 22 -21.27 -10.59 2.22
N SER A 23 -22.54 -10.24 2.07
CA SER A 23 -22.93 -8.84 2.01
C SER A 23 -22.77 -8.24 3.41
N GLY A 24 -21.55 -7.79 3.77
CA GLY A 24 -21.34 -6.96 4.96
C GLY A 24 -19.95 -6.96 5.62
N LEU A 25 -19.04 -7.86 5.26
CA LEU A 25 -17.75 -8.01 5.95
C LEU A 25 -16.57 -7.51 5.09
N SER A 26 -16.49 -6.19 4.93
CA SER A 26 -15.24 -5.55 4.47
C SER A 26 -14.31 -5.40 5.67
N PHE A 27 -13.07 -5.87 5.55
CA PHE A 27 -11.99 -5.62 6.50
C PHE A 27 -11.40 -4.21 6.37
N GLY A 28 -11.95 -3.38 5.48
CA GLY A 28 -11.52 -2.03 5.20
C GLY A 28 -11.16 -1.83 3.74
N ILE A 29 -10.34 -0.83 3.50
CA ILE A 29 -10.02 -0.31 2.17
C ILE A 29 -8.53 -0.12 2.06
N LEU A 30 -8.01 -0.49 0.90
CA LEU A 30 -6.68 -0.18 0.47
C LEU A 30 -6.76 0.87 -0.64
N LEU A 31 -6.30 2.07 -0.34
CA LEU A 31 -6.07 3.09 -1.35
C LEU A 31 -4.66 2.93 -1.90
N VAL A 32 -4.55 2.77 -3.21
CA VAL A 32 -3.28 2.66 -3.94
C VAL A 32 -3.04 3.96 -4.69
N CYS A 33 -1.91 4.62 -4.44
CA CYS A 33 -1.50 5.83 -5.13
C CYS A 33 -0.22 5.56 -5.93
N TYR A 34 -0.26 5.84 -7.22
CA TYR A 34 0.84 5.64 -8.16
C TYR A 34 1.65 6.94 -8.35
N PRO A 35 2.90 6.85 -8.84
CA PRO A 35 3.73 8.02 -9.13
C PRO A 35 3.14 8.97 -10.19
N ASP A 36 2.34 8.44 -11.11
CA ASP A 36 1.65 9.18 -12.17
C ASP A 36 0.35 9.87 -11.71
N GLU A 37 0.15 9.98 -10.40
CA GLU A 37 -1.03 10.54 -9.74
C GLU A 37 -2.32 9.71 -9.89
N ARG A 38 -2.27 8.53 -10.54
CA ARG A 38 -3.40 7.60 -10.53
C ARG A 38 -3.67 7.12 -9.10
N GLN A 39 -4.95 6.93 -8.81
CA GLN A 39 -5.41 6.36 -7.56
C GLN A 39 -6.43 5.27 -7.82
N GLU A 40 -6.32 4.17 -7.08
CA GLU A 40 -7.22 3.03 -7.13
C GLU A 40 -7.65 2.66 -5.71
N ILE A 41 -8.89 2.19 -5.57
CA ILE A 41 -9.48 1.83 -4.29
C ILE A 41 -9.89 0.37 -4.35
N PHE A 42 -9.40 -0.41 -3.39
CA PHE A 42 -9.70 -1.83 -3.26
C PHE A 42 -10.41 -2.09 -1.94
N ASP A 43 -11.57 -2.72 -1.99
CA ASP A 43 -12.24 -3.24 -0.79
C ASP A 43 -11.54 -4.53 -0.35
N LEU A 44 -11.12 -4.58 0.92
CA LEU A 44 -10.52 -5.77 1.52
C LEU A 44 -11.63 -6.73 1.96
N ILE A 45 -12.10 -7.55 1.03
CA ILE A 45 -13.23 -8.48 1.24
C ILE A 45 -12.82 -9.94 1.48
N ARG A 46 -11.50 -10.20 1.62
CA ARG A 46 -10.94 -11.54 1.85
C ARG A 46 -10.01 -11.51 3.06
N ALA A 47 -9.89 -12.65 3.73
CA ALA A 47 -8.95 -12.81 4.84
C ALA A 47 -7.47 -12.79 4.40
N THR A 48 -7.19 -13.06 3.12
CA THR A 48 -5.85 -12.96 2.54
C THR A 48 -5.96 -12.31 1.18
N ILE A 49 -5.22 -11.22 0.98
CA ILE A 49 -5.13 -10.45 -0.25
C ILE A 49 -3.67 -10.50 -0.72
N HIS A 50 -3.45 -10.95 -1.95
CA HIS A 50 -2.14 -10.97 -2.57
C HIS A 50 -1.86 -9.66 -3.29
N VAL A 51 -0.64 -9.14 -3.14
CA VAL A 51 -0.20 -7.89 -3.75
C VAL A 51 1.10 -8.14 -4.51
N GLY A 52 1.14 -7.75 -5.78
CA GLY A 52 2.33 -7.90 -6.62
C GLY A 52 2.08 -7.56 -8.08
N ARG A 53 3.11 -7.67 -8.92
CA ARG A 53 2.99 -7.35 -10.36
C ARG A 53 2.35 -8.48 -11.19
N ALA A 54 2.37 -9.71 -10.69
CA ALA A 54 1.83 -10.84 -11.43
C ALA A 54 0.29 -10.72 -11.53
N PRO A 55 -0.31 -11.14 -12.66
CA PRO A 55 -1.74 -10.94 -12.92
C PRO A 55 -2.67 -11.83 -12.10
N ASP A 56 -2.12 -12.76 -11.31
CA ASP A 56 -2.85 -13.65 -10.42
C ASP A 56 -2.99 -13.11 -8.98
N ASN A 57 -2.44 -11.92 -8.69
CA ASN A 57 -2.65 -11.23 -7.42
C ASN A 57 -4.03 -10.57 -7.34
N ASP A 58 -4.54 -10.38 -6.13
CA ASP A 58 -5.78 -9.65 -5.87
C ASP A 58 -5.62 -8.14 -6.13
N VAL A 59 -4.45 -7.59 -5.78
CA VAL A 59 -4.05 -6.20 -6.07
C VAL A 59 -2.83 -6.25 -6.99
N ILE A 60 -3.07 -5.98 -8.26
CA ILE A 60 -2.06 -6.02 -9.32
C ILE A 60 -1.40 -4.65 -9.41
N LEU A 61 -0.11 -4.59 -9.14
CA LEU A 61 0.71 -3.37 -9.22
C LEU A 61 1.71 -3.53 -10.39
N ASP A 62 1.34 -3.03 -11.56
CA ASP A 62 2.14 -3.13 -12.80
C ASP A 62 3.34 -2.18 -12.77
N ASP A 63 4.41 -2.57 -12.08
CA ASP A 63 5.65 -1.82 -11.93
C ASP A 63 6.84 -2.76 -11.75
N ASP A 64 7.96 -2.47 -12.43
CA ASP A 64 9.16 -3.31 -12.44
C ASP A 64 9.86 -3.41 -11.07
N LEU A 65 9.67 -2.43 -10.18
CA LEU A 65 10.19 -2.42 -8.82
C LEU A 65 9.36 -3.30 -7.87
N ILE A 66 8.20 -3.78 -8.32
CA ILE A 66 7.33 -4.67 -7.57
C ILE A 66 7.65 -6.13 -7.95
N ALA A 67 7.85 -6.98 -6.94
CA ALA A 67 7.99 -8.41 -7.18
C ALA A 67 6.67 -9.05 -7.63
N GLU A 68 6.74 -10.19 -8.32
CA GLU A 68 5.58 -10.93 -8.81
C GLU A 68 4.57 -11.23 -7.69
N HIS A 69 5.06 -11.69 -6.55
CA HIS A 69 4.29 -11.81 -5.30
C HIS A 69 5.04 -11.04 -4.21
N HIS A 70 4.73 -9.74 -4.09
CA HIS A 70 5.49 -8.83 -3.25
C HIS A 70 5.11 -8.98 -1.78
N ALA A 71 3.81 -8.95 -1.50
CA ALA A 71 3.28 -8.94 -0.16
C ALA A 71 1.93 -9.64 -0.08
N GLN A 72 1.53 -9.94 1.15
CA GLN A 72 0.16 -10.30 1.49
C GLN A 72 -0.41 -9.30 2.50
N ILE A 73 -1.71 -9.05 2.42
CA ILE A 73 -2.47 -8.44 3.50
C ILE A 73 -3.32 -9.55 4.13
N LEU A 74 -3.11 -9.76 5.42
CA LEU A 74 -3.80 -10.75 6.23
C LEU A 74 -4.82 -10.02 7.09
N CYS A 75 -6.09 -10.35 6.94
CA CYS A 75 -7.18 -9.73 7.68
C CYS A 75 -8.00 -10.76 8.45
N ASP A 76 -8.36 -10.41 9.68
CA ASP A 76 -9.24 -11.17 10.53
C ASP A 76 -10.08 -10.21 11.41
N ASN A 77 -10.79 -10.76 12.41
CA ASN A 77 -11.62 -9.98 13.32
C ASN A 77 -10.84 -8.98 14.19
N SER A 78 -9.50 -9.11 14.28
CA SER A 78 -8.63 -8.21 15.04
C SER A 78 -8.07 -7.05 14.20
N GLY A 79 -8.21 -7.12 12.87
CA GLY A 79 -7.78 -6.10 11.93
C GLY A 79 -6.97 -6.69 10.77
N CYS A 80 -6.27 -5.82 10.05
CA CYS A 80 -5.40 -6.21 8.93
C CYS A 80 -3.93 -6.01 9.26
N GLN A 81 -3.09 -6.83 8.65
CA GLN A 81 -1.63 -6.79 8.78
C GLN A 81 -1.01 -6.96 7.39
N VAL A 82 0.10 -6.27 7.12
CA VAL A 82 0.88 -6.46 5.89
C VAL A 82 2.07 -7.38 6.16
N LEU A 83 2.35 -8.25 5.20
CA LEU A 83 3.43 -9.23 5.24
C LEU A 83 4.24 -9.10 3.95
N ASP A 84 5.48 -8.62 4.02
CA ASP A 84 6.41 -8.68 2.89
C ASP A 84 6.87 -10.13 2.66
N LEU A 85 6.79 -10.65 1.43
CA LEU A 85 7.11 -12.05 1.12
C LEU A 85 8.61 -12.28 0.84
N GLY A 86 9.46 -11.29 1.09
CA GLY A 86 10.87 -11.30 0.72
C GLY A 86 11.10 -10.69 -0.66
N SER A 87 10.39 -9.61 -0.95
CA SER A 87 10.54 -8.94 -2.24
C SER A 87 11.92 -8.28 -2.36
N HIS A 88 12.42 -8.15 -3.59
CA HIS A 88 13.79 -7.69 -3.84
C HIS A 88 14.02 -6.25 -3.38
N ILE A 89 13.04 -5.36 -3.63
CA ILE A 89 13.08 -3.96 -3.22
C ILE A 89 12.48 -3.76 -1.84
N GLY A 90 11.63 -4.69 -1.37
CA GLY A 90 10.92 -4.77 -0.08
C GLY A 90 9.94 -3.63 0.23
N SER A 91 9.25 -3.79 1.34
CA SER A 91 8.21 -2.86 1.81
C SER A 91 8.69 -1.93 2.94
N GLN A 92 8.21 -0.68 2.98
CA GLN A 92 8.51 0.28 4.06
C GLN A 92 7.24 0.89 4.64
N ILE A 93 7.15 1.03 5.95
CA ILE A 93 6.08 1.80 6.61
C ILE A 93 6.49 3.26 6.68
N LEU A 94 5.64 4.13 6.14
CA LEU A 94 5.82 5.57 6.23
C LEU A 94 4.96 6.11 7.38
N GLU A 95 5.59 6.81 8.32
CA GLU A 95 4.88 7.52 9.37
C GLU A 95 4.42 8.89 8.87
N ARG A 96 3.12 9.16 9.01
CA ARG A 96 2.57 10.50 8.82
C ARG A 96 2.48 11.17 10.19
N SER A 97 3.53 11.87 10.63
CA SER A 97 3.44 12.74 11.81
C SER A 97 2.40 13.84 11.56
N SER A 98 1.44 13.97 12.48
CA SER A 98 0.43 15.03 12.45
C SER A 98 0.95 16.39 12.95
N GLU A 99 2.16 16.45 13.52
CA GLU A 99 2.67 17.63 14.24
C GLU A 99 4.00 18.21 13.72
N GLU A 100 4.70 17.57 12.77
CA GLU A 100 6.08 17.96 12.47
C GLU A 100 6.25 18.78 11.17
N LYS A 101 6.98 19.90 11.28
CA LYS A 101 7.40 20.82 10.20
C LYS A 101 8.46 20.25 9.25
N GLN A 102 8.88 18.99 9.40
CA GLN A 102 9.85 18.34 8.50
C GLN A 102 9.32 16.96 8.06
N PRO A 103 8.89 16.80 6.79
CA PRO A 103 8.41 15.53 6.29
C PRO A 103 9.56 14.64 5.78
N TRP A 104 9.48 13.35 6.13
CA TRP A 104 10.20 12.15 5.68
C TRP A 104 11.74 12.16 5.70
N MET A 105 12.34 11.31 6.54
CA MET A 105 13.72 10.82 6.32
C MET A 105 13.91 9.32 6.59
N THR A 106 13.05 8.64 7.35
CA THR A 106 13.20 7.19 7.54
C THR A 106 11.84 6.51 7.62
N GLY A 107 11.46 5.76 6.58
CA GLY A 107 10.41 4.76 6.70
C GLY A 107 10.93 3.53 7.44
N LEU A 108 10.09 2.86 8.22
CA LEU A 108 10.45 1.59 8.86
C LEU A 108 10.45 0.49 7.80
N ARG A 109 11.62 -0.04 7.46
CA ARG A 109 11.74 -1.21 6.59
C ARG A 109 11.11 -2.42 7.27
N LEU A 110 10.16 -3.07 6.59
CA LEU A 110 9.59 -4.32 7.06
C LEU A 110 10.58 -5.48 6.87
N PRO A 111 10.86 -6.26 7.92
CA PRO A 111 11.52 -7.55 7.77
C PRO A 111 10.64 -8.51 6.95
N PRO A 112 11.21 -9.30 6.04
CA PRO A 112 10.46 -10.32 5.31
C PRO A 112 9.78 -11.30 6.27
N LYS A 113 8.56 -11.71 5.90
CA LYS A 113 7.76 -12.71 6.61
C LYS A 113 7.43 -12.35 8.07
N MET A 114 7.56 -11.08 8.44
CA MET A 114 7.12 -10.56 9.73
C MET A 114 5.88 -9.67 9.54
N PRO A 115 4.69 -10.11 9.99
CA PRO A 115 3.48 -9.31 9.88
C PRO A 115 3.63 -7.95 10.60
N HIS A 116 3.14 -6.90 9.97
CA HIS A 116 3.06 -5.56 10.54
C HIS A 116 1.61 -5.06 10.56
N PRO A 117 1.07 -4.63 11.71
CA PRO A 117 -0.30 -4.13 11.79
C PRO A 117 -0.57 -2.94 10.86
N LEU A 118 -1.68 -2.99 10.14
CA LEU A 118 -2.22 -1.87 9.38
C LEU A 118 -3.25 -1.14 10.26
N LEU A 119 -2.82 -0.01 10.82
CA LEU A 119 -3.70 0.91 11.53
C LEU A 119 -4.29 1.92 10.53
N LYS A 120 -5.34 2.63 10.93
CA LYS A 120 -5.95 3.68 10.10
C LYS A 120 -4.88 4.66 9.62
N GLY A 121 -4.75 4.81 8.30
CA GLY A 121 -3.80 5.70 7.65
C GLY A 121 -2.37 5.16 7.56
N THR A 122 -2.08 3.94 8.04
CA THR A 122 -0.79 3.29 7.82
C THR A 122 -0.51 3.26 6.32
N THR A 123 0.65 3.81 5.94
CA THR A 123 1.10 3.90 4.55
C THR A 123 2.25 2.94 4.35
N VAL A 124 2.10 2.00 3.42
CA VAL A 124 3.14 1.06 3.00
C VAL A 124 3.66 1.52 1.64
N LEU A 125 4.96 1.77 1.56
CA LEU A 125 5.67 2.04 0.31
C LEU A 125 6.23 0.73 -0.24
N MET A 126 5.88 0.40 -1.48
CA MET A 126 6.45 -0.70 -2.25
C MET A 126 6.94 -0.14 -3.59
N GLY A 127 8.25 -0.21 -3.84
CA GLY A 127 8.84 0.52 -4.97
C GLY A 127 8.60 2.04 -4.81
N GLU A 128 7.80 2.61 -5.70
CA GLU A 128 7.33 4.00 -5.66
C GLU A 128 5.82 4.15 -5.40
N ILE A 129 5.12 3.03 -5.20
CA ILE A 129 3.67 2.98 -5.02
C ILE A 129 3.33 3.02 -3.53
N LEU A 130 2.35 3.85 -3.17
CA LEU A 130 1.87 3.99 -1.80
C LEU A 130 0.55 3.23 -1.61
N LEU A 131 0.52 2.36 -0.61
CA LEU A 131 -0.66 1.61 -0.18
C LEU A 131 -1.11 2.16 1.17
N ILE A 132 -2.31 2.72 1.25
CA ILE A 132 -2.82 3.37 2.47
C ILE A 132 -4.06 2.63 2.94
N TYR A 133 -4.02 2.12 4.16
CA TYR A 133 -5.14 1.39 4.74
C TYR A 133 -6.12 2.31 5.49
N TYR A 134 -7.42 2.05 5.29
CA TYR A 134 -8.51 2.68 6.03
C TYR A 134 -9.54 1.62 6.47
N PRO A 135 -9.98 1.59 7.74
CA PRO A 135 -10.99 0.62 8.20
C PRO A 135 -12.36 0.79 7.53
N SER A 136 -12.66 1.98 6.96
CA SER A 136 -13.92 2.27 6.29
C SER A 136 -13.76 3.39 5.26
N THR A 137 -14.63 3.43 4.24
CA THR A 137 -14.71 4.51 3.24
C THR A 137 -14.85 5.89 3.89
N LYS A 138 -15.55 5.96 5.02
CA LYS A 138 -15.77 7.20 5.79
C LYS A 138 -14.49 7.79 6.36
N ASP A 139 -13.47 6.95 6.55
CA ASP A 139 -12.19 7.35 7.13
C ASP A 139 -11.21 7.93 6.10
N ILE A 140 -11.52 7.78 4.81
CA ILE A 140 -10.69 8.32 3.73
C ILE A 140 -10.80 9.86 3.73
N PRO A 141 -9.67 10.60 3.78
CA PRO A 141 -9.67 12.04 3.66
C PRO A 141 -10.36 12.51 2.37
N LYS A 142 -11.30 13.44 2.49
CA LYS A 142 -12.14 13.90 1.37
C LYS A 142 -11.33 14.53 0.23
N ASP A 143 -10.19 15.12 0.53
CA ASP A 143 -9.26 15.72 -0.43
C ASP A 143 -8.60 14.67 -1.33
N ILE A 144 -8.44 13.45 -0.85
CA ILE A 144 -7.94 12.32 -1.62
C ILE A 144 -9.06 11.80 -2.54
N VAL A 145 -10.27 11.60 -2.01
CA VAL A 145 -11.45 11.13 -2.77
C VAL A 145 -11.85 12.11 -3.87
N ALA A 146 -11.65 13.42 -3.68
CA ALA A 146 -12.05 14.45 -4.63
C ALA A 146 -11.09 14.63 -5.82
N GLY A 147 -10.01 13.85 -5.93
CA GLY A 147 -9.02 14.00 -7.01
C GLY A 147 -8.32 15.36 -7.03
N THR A 148 -8.37 16.10 -5.92
CA THR A 148 -7.88 17.48 -5.86
C THR A 148 -6.62 17.61 -5.00
N SER A 149 -5.47 17.68 -5.67
CA SER A 149 -4.35 18.57 -5.32
C SER A 149 -3.24 18.12 -4.35
N LEU A 150 -2.72 16.90 -4.49
CA LEU A 150 -1.37 16.61 -3.95
C LEU A 150 -0.22 17.29 -4.73
N LEU A 151 -0.51 17.85 -5.91
CA LEU A 151 0.37 18.69 -6.74
C LEU A 151 1.01 19.89 -6.00
N ARG A 152 0.57 20.28 -4.80
CA ARG A 152 1.18 21.39 -4.03
C ARG A 152 2.22 21.00 -2.98
N ARG A 153 2.35 19.72 -2.60
CA ARG A 153 3.19 19.34 -1.44
C ARG A 153 4.55 18.76 -1.80
N VAL A 154 4.68 17.96 -2.85
CA VAL A 154 5.96 17.34 -3.23
C VAL A 154 6.82 18.27 -4.11
N LEU A 155 6.20 19.11 -4.94
CA LEU A 155 6.91 20.05 -5.83
C LEU A 155 7.73 21.13 -5.08
N ARG A 156 7.47 21.36 -3.78
CA ARG A 156 8.25 22.32 -2.97
C ARG A 156 9.62 21.80 -2.52
N VAL A 157 9.83 20.48 -2.48
CA VAL A 157 11.13 19.91 -2.07
C VAL A 157 12.10 19.84 -3.25
N ALA A 158 11.62 19.44 -4.44
CA ALA A 158 12.45 19.37 -5.65
C ALA A 158 12.95 20.75 -6.11
N THR A 159 12.15 21.82 -5.92
CA THR A 159 12.56 23.18 -6.28
C THR A 159 13.61 23.76 -5.32
N PHE A 160 13.64 23.33 -4.05
CA PHE A 160 14.62 23.79 -3.07
C PHE A 160 16.01 23.17 -3.28
N LEU A 161 16.10 21.93 -3.76
CA LEU A 161 17.38 21.27 -4.06
C LEU A 161 18.04 21.79 -5.33
N LEU A 162 17.26 22.22 -6.33
CA LEU A 162 17.81 22.81 -7.57
C LEU A 162 18.36 24.24 -7.35
N LEU A 163 17.75 25.03 -6.47
CA LEU A 163 18.24 26.38 -6.13
C LEU A 163 19.45 26.35 -5.18
N PHE A 164 19.59 25.33 -4.32
CA PHE A 164 20.75 25.22 -3.44
C PHE A 164 22.04 24.92 -4.20
N PHE A 165 21.97 24.15 -5.31
CA PHE A 165 23.12 23.91 -6.19
C PHE A 165 23.51 25.13 -7.05
N ILE A 166 22.57 26.03 -7.35
CA ILE A 166 22.85 27.26 -8.10
C ILE A 166 23.42 28.36 -7.18
N ILE A 167 23.02 28.41 -5.90
CA ILE A 167 23.47 29.44 -4.94
C ILE A 167 24.77 29.04 -4.22
N PHE A 168 24.97 27.76 -3.89
CA PHE A 168 26.15 27.28 -3.15
C PHE A 168 27.16 26.51 -4.02
N GLY A 169 27.30 26.93 -5.28
CA GLY A 169 28.44 26.55 -6.11
C GLY A 169 29.77 27.05 -5.53
N SER A 170 30.62 26.10 -5.11
CA SER A 170 32.09 26.15 -5.14
C SER A 170 32.79 27.37 -4.50
N SER A 171 33.08 27.35 -3.20
CA SER A 171 34.30 28.00 -2.68
C SER A 171 34.73 27.48 -1.31
N THR A 172 35.88 26.82 -1.28
CA THR A 172 36.61 26.32 -0.11
C THR A 172 37.22 27.46 0.71
N LEU A 173 36.46 28.19 1.54
CA LEU A 173 37.04 29.19 2.48
C LEU A 173 36.29 29.35 3.83
N TRP A 174 35.46 28.39 4.25
CA TRP A 174 34.55 28.57 5.39
C TRP A 174 34.83 27.69 6.63
N VAL A 175 36.11 27.41 6.94
CA VAL A 175 36.47 26.65 8.16
C VAL A 175 37.20 27.49 9.22
N ARG A 176 37.67 28.70 8.89
CA ARG A 176 38.53 29.49 9.80
C ARG A 176 37.82 30.52 10.69
N SER A 177 36.52 30.76 10.50
CA SER A 177 35.81 31.84 11.22
C SER A 177 34.97 31.37 12.43
N TRP A 178 34.81 30.07 12.67
CA TRP A 178 33.93 29.55 13.72
C TRP A 178 34.62 29.29 15.07
N MET A 179 35.95 29.21 15.12
CA MET A 179 36.69 28.87 16.35
C MET A 179 37.07 30.06 17.26
N ASN A 180 36.49 31.26 17.12
CA ASN A 180 36.94 32.39 17.92
C ASN A 180 35.83 33.36 18.39
N ARG A 181 34.87 32.83 19.16
CA ARG A 181 34.15 33.62 20.18
C ARG A 181 33.98 32.80 21.45
N SER A 182 34.86 33.11 22.41
CA SER A 182 34.67 32.98 23.85
C SER A 182 34.02 34.26 24.36
#